data_AF-A0A0S1MIU1-F1
#
_entry.id   AF-A0A0S1MIU1-F1
#
_cell.length_a   1.000
_cell.length_b   1.000
_cell.length_c   1.000
_cell.angle_alpha   90.00
_cell.angle_beta   90.00
_cell.angle_gamma   90.00
#
_symmetry.space_group_name_H-M   'P 1'
#
loop_
_entity.id
_entity.type
_entity.pdbx_description
1 polymer ?
#
loop_
_entity_poly.entity_id
_entity_poly.type
_entity_poly.pdbx_seq_one_letter_code
_entity_poly.pdbx_strand_id
1 'polypeptide(L)'
;MMIPAGLLLQLQQRAESWSQAGIATIVFSSDDHWPYTTLRKNASRMSVLTVSDLNKEEAIRAIRAERKKLWRENRSVDDREVNEVWNMVGGRIGYLSWCMKHKDMIHAARAILEREKQWLLSRIGLIVDCDDDVMDEQKWSSSSFLLMQALVEQAEEQSKSDETASSESNYPRGVPYWQARQIMTRADFLSQLDHENMIAIDIDFNVRPNSIVLLNVIREICDDEGFKERLESVLERIGDIESLGRTRELIWKSGKDGDGVMNIKLER
;
A
#
# COMPACT_ATOMS: atom_id res chain seq x y z
N MET A 1 5.12 17.90 -0.22
CA MET A 1 6.15 18.73 -0.90
C MET A 1 7.32 17.81 -1.22
N MET A 2 7.45 17.38 -2.48
CA MET A 2 8.48 16.43 -2.87
C MET A 2 9.83 17.17 -2.95
N ILE A 3 10.82 16.76 -2.17
CA ILE A 3 12.18 17.30 -2.29
C ILE A 3 12.69 16.93 -3.68
N PRO A 4 13.16 17.88 -4.51
CA PRO A 4 13.72 17.55 -5.81
C PRO A 4 14.87 16.56 -5.66
N ALA A 5 14.92 15.51 -6.48
CA ALA A 5 15.98 14.49 -6.42
C ALA A 5 17.39 15.10 -6.47
N GLY A 6 17.56 16.22 -7.18
CA GLY A 6 18.82 16.97 -7.21
C GLY A 6 19.25 17.53 -5.85
N LEU A 7 18.31 18.04 -5.04
CA LEU A 7 18.61 18.54 -3.70
C LEU A 7 19.01 17.38 -2.76
N LEU A 8 18.31 16.25 -2.84
CA LEU A 8 18.64 15.06 -2.04
C LEU A 8 20.07 14.58 -2.32
N LEU A 9 20.48 14.53 -3.60
CA LEU A 9 21.85 14.15 -3.99
C LEU A 9 22.90 15.16 -3.53
N GLN A 10 22.60 16.46 -3.56
CA GLN A 10 23.51 17.49 -3.03
C GLN A 10 23.70 17.35 -1.51
N LEU A 11 22.62 17.06 -0.78
CA LEU A 11 22.68 16.79 0.66
C LEU A 11 23.50 15.53 0.95
N GLN A 12 23.35 14.47 0.14
CA GLN A 12 24.17 13.26 0.26
C GLN A 12 25.66 13.57 0.12
N GLN A 13 26.06 14.31 -0.91
CA GLN A 13 27.47 14.66 -1.13
C GLN A 13 28.07 15.44 0.05
N ARG A 14 27.31 16.39 0.60
CA ARG A 14 27.73 17.16 1.79
C ARG A 14 27.80 16.28 3.04
N ALA A 15 26.81 15.41 3.24
CA ALA A 15 26.78 14.47 4.35
C ALA A 15 28.01 13.55 4.37
N GLU A 16 28.36 12.97 3.22
CA GLU A 16 29.52 12.09 3.11
C GLU A 16 30.85 12.84 3.35
N SER A 17 30.97 14.06 2.82
CA SER A 17 32.16 14.91 3.04
C SER A 17 32.34 15.29 4.52
N TRP A 18 31.26 15.67 5.21
CA TRP A 18 31.32 16.03 6.63
C TRP A 18 31.56 14.82 7.53
N SER A 19 30.98 13.67 7.20
CA SER A 19 31.24 12.42 7.91
C SER A 19 32.71 11.99 7.77
N GLN A 20 33.28 12.11 6.56
CA GLN A 20 34.70 11.83 6.32
C GLN A 20 35.63 12.76 7.10
N ALA A 21 35.28 14.03 7.22
CA ALA A 21 36.05 15.01 7.97
C ALA A 21 35.85 14.92 9.50
N GLY A 22 34.97 14.04 9.99
CA GLY A 22 34.64 13.92 11.41
C GLY A 22 33.88 15.13 11.97
N ILE A 23 33.21 15.90 11.11
CA ILE A 23 32.51 17.13 11.49
C ILE A 23 31.09 16.82 11.99
N ALA A 24 30.34 16.02 11.23
CA ALA A 24 28.96 15.69 11.55
C ALA A 24 28.54 14.36 10.91
N THR A 25 27.59 13.68 11.56
CA THR A 25 26.85 12.55 11.00
C THR A 25 25.45 13.02 10.66
N ILE A 26 25.02 12.82 9.41
CA ILE A 26 23.66 13.15 8.96
C ILE A 26 22.85 11.87 8.83
N VAL A 27 21.64 11.87 9.38
CA VAL A 27 20.69 10.78 9.29
C VAL A 27 19.54 11.20 8.37
N PHE A 28 19.35 10.46 7.29
CA PHE A 28 18.18 10.59 6.42
C PHE A 28 17.13 9.55 6.85
N SER A 29 15.92 10.00 7.16
CA SER A 29 14.77 9.15 7.45
C SER A 29 13.69 9.36 6.40
N SER A 30 13.17 8.27 5.84
CA SER A 30 12.03 8.32 4.94
C SER A 30 11.20 7.04 5.10
N ASP A 31 9.90 7.18 4.95
CA ASP A 31 8.95 6.06 4.84
C ASP A 31 8.81 5.60 3.38
N ASP A 32 9.19 6.45 2.41
CA ASP A 32 9.15 6.14 0.98
C ASP A 32 10.41 5.36 0.54
N HIS A 33 10.26 4.53 -0.48
CA HIS A 33 11.37 3.77 -1.08
C HIS A 33 12.21 4.59 -2.09
N TRP A 34 11.63 5.62 -2.71
CA TRP A 34 12.33 6.39 -3.76
C TRP A 34 13.64 7.07 -3.30
N PRO A 35 13.80 7.60 -2.07
CA PRO A 35 15.05 8.18 -1.62
C PRO A 35 16.17 7.15 -1.57
N TYR A 36 15.86 5.92 -1.13
CA TYR A 36 16.82 4.81 -1.11
C TYR A 36 17.36 4.52 -2.52
N THR A 37 16.47 4.36 -3.51
CA THR A 37 16.88 4.08 -4.89
C THR A 37 17.71 5.21 -5.52
N THR A 38 17.47 6.46 -5.08
CA THR A 38 18.19 7.65 -5.54
C THR A 38 19.59 7.71 -4.91
N LEU A 39 19.66 7.60 -3.58
CA LEU A 39 20.89 7.73 -2.81
C LEU A 39 21.85 6.56 -3.03
N ARG A 40 21.33 5.33 -3.20
CA ARG A 40 22.13 4.11 -3.40
C ARG A 40 23.08 4.22 -4.60
N LYS A 41 22.73 4.97 -5.65
CA LYS A 41 23.54 5.09 -6.87
C LYS A 41 24.91 5.73 -6.63
N ASN A 42 24.96 6.70 -5.72
CA ASN A 42 26.16 7.50 -5.43
C ASN A 42 26.71 7.27 -4.02
N ALA A 43 26.16 6.29 -3.29
CA ALA A 43 26.55 6.03 -1.90
C ALA A 43 27.95 5.43 -1.83
N SER A 44 28.84 6.08 -1.08
CA SER A 44 30.20 5.57 -0.81
C SER A 44 30.38 5.17 0.65
N ARG A 45 29.67 5.85 1.57
CA ARG A 45 29.84 5.69 3.03
C ARG A 45 28.51 5.62 3.78
N MET A 46 27.39 5.70 3.08
CA MET A 46 26.07 5.66 3.68
C MET A 46 25.71 4.23 4.09
N SER A 47 25.36 4.05 5.36
CA SER A 47 24.73 2.82 5.86
C SER A 47 23.22 2.97 5.82
N VAL A 48 22.52 1.93 5.39
CA VAL A 48 21.05 1.90 5.37
C VAL A 48 20.57 1.04 6.52
N LEU A 49 19.64 1.57 7.31
CA LEU A 49 18.99 0.85 8.41
C LEU A 49 17.49 0.81 8.12
N THR A 50 16.94 -0.40 8.07
CA THR A 50 15.50 -0.61 7.94
C THR A 50 14.89 -0.70 9.34
N VAL A 51 13.88 0.12 9.60
CA VAL A 51 13.10 0.06 10.84
C VAL A 51 11.85 -0.76 10.57
N SER A 52 11.73 -1.89 11.24
CA SER A 52 10.57 -2.78 11.12
C SER A 52 9.59 -2.55 12.27
N ASP A 53 8.35 -2.95 12.06
CA ASP A 53 7.36 -3.09 13.13
C ASP A 53 7.87 -4.08 14.20
N LEU A 54 7.39 -3.93 15.44
CA LEU A 54 7.70 -4.85 16.52
C LEU A 54 7.29 -6.27 16.13
N ASN A 55 8.07 -7.28 16.51
CA ASN A 55 7.60 -8.66 16.38
C ASN A 55 6.52 -8.99 17.44
N LYS A 56 5.93 -10.19 17.35
CA LYS A 56 4.84 -10.60 18.27
C LYS A 56 5.26 -10.56 19.74
N GLU A 57 6.45 -11.05 20.06
CA GLU A 57 6.95 -11.08 21.43
C GLU A 57 7.23 -9.68 21.98
N GLU A 58 7.82 -8.82 21.17
CA GLU A 58 8.06 -7.41 21.48
C GLU A 58 6.76 -6.65 21.70
N ALA A 59 5.77 -6.85 20.84
CA ALA A 59 4.48 -6.19 20.97
C ALA A 59 3.69 -6.68 22.18
N ILE A 60 3.64 -7.99 22.45
CA ILE A 60 3.01 -8.52 23.67
C ILE A 60 3.70 -7.93 24.91
N ARG A 61 5.03 -7.87 24.94
CA ARG A 61 5.78 -7.24 26.04
C ARG A 61 5.44 -5.76 26.19
N ALA A 62 5.38 -5.01 25.08
CA ALA A 62 5.03 -3.59 25.09
C ALA A 62 3.60 -3.36 25.60
N ILE A 63 2.63 -4.15 25.13
CA ILE A 63 1.23 -4.10 25.58
C ILE A 63 1.14 -4.33 27.07
N ARG A 64 1.76 -5.38 27.58
CA ARG A 64 1.72 -5.71 29.01
C ARG A 64 2.33 -4.60 29.88
N ALA A 65 3.48 -4.05 29.46
CA ALA A 65 4.15 -2.99 30.19
C ALA A 65 3.31 -1.71 30.25
N GLU A 66 2.75 -1.27 29.12
CA GLU A 66 1.93 -0.05 29.07
C GLU A 66 0.56 -0.24 29.73
N ARG A 67 -0.08 -1.41 29.62
CA ARG A 67 -1.34 -1.70 30.33
C ARG A 67 -1.16 -1.67 31.85
N LYS A 68 -0.05 -2.20 32.36
CA LYS A 68 0.29 -2.11 33.78
C LYS A 68 0.47 -0.66 34.23
N LYS A 69 1.09 0.18 33.40
CA LYS A 69 1.33 1.59 33.70
C LYS A 69 0.05 2.45 33.66
N LEU A 70 -0.75 2.31 32.61
CA LEU A 70 -1.94 3.13 32.36
C LEU A 70 -3.15 2.69 33.19
N TRP A 71 -3.36 1.37 33.31
CA TRP A 71 -4.58 0.79 33.86
C TRP A 71 -4.36 -0.02 35.14
N ARG A 72 -3.10 -0.21 35.57
CA ARG A 72 -2.71 -1.12 36.66
C ARG A 72 -3.14 -2.56 36.43
N GLU A 73 -3.33 -2.94 35.16
CA GLU A 73 -3.67 -4.30 34.75
C GLU A 73 -2.41 -5.14 34.56
N ASN A 74 -2.35 -6.31 35.21
CA ASN A 74 -1.25 -7.25 35.03
C ASN A 74 -1.67 -8.37 34.08
N ARG A 75 -1.52 -8.11 32.78
CA ARG A 75 -1.91 -9.03 31.70
C ARG A 75 -0.92 -10.21 31.59
N SER A 76 -1.42 -11.40 31.25
CA SER A 76 -0.60 -12.61 31.03
C SER A 76 0.14 -12.54 29.69
N VAL A 77 1.12 -13.42 29.47
CA VAL A 77 1.73 -13.64 28.13
C VAL A 77 0.69 -14.23 27.19
N ASP A 78 -0.08 -15.22 27.66
CA ASP A 78 -1.10 -15.94 26.88
C ASP A 78 -2.47 -15.24 26.93
N ASP A 79 -2.48 -13.92 27.11
CA ASP A 79 -3.73 -13.17 27.13
C ASP A 79 -4.38 -13.19 25.74
N ARG A 80 -5.59 -13.75 25.67
CA ARG A 80 -6.34 -13.89 24.41
C ARG A 80 -6.66 -12.54 23.79
N GLU A 81 -7.02 -11.54 24.60
CA GLU A 81 -7.35 -10.19 24.14
C GLU A 81 -6.11 -9.52 23.52
N VAL A 82 -4.95 -9.67 24.16
CA VAL A 82 -3.67 -9.12 23.66
C VAL A 82 -3.27 -9.77 22.34
N ASN A 83 -3.41 -11.10 22.24
CA ASN A 83 -3.13 -11.83 21.01
C ASN A 83 -4.09 -11.45 19.87
N GLU A 84 -5.38 -11.27 20.17
CA GLU A 84 -6.38 -10.83 19.20
C GLU A 84 -6.05 -9.42 18.68
N VAL A 85 -5.74 -8.48 19.57
CA VAL A 85 -5.32 -7.12 19.19
C VAL A 85 -4.09 -7.15 18.28
N TRP A 86 -3.07 -7.94 18.63
CA TRP A 86 -1.89 -8.12 17.80
C TRP A 86 -2.23 -8.65 16.39
N ASN A 87 -3.10 -9.66 16.30
CA ASN A 87 -3.52 -10.20 15.00
C ASN A 87 -4.27 -9.17 14.15
N MET A 88 -5.00 -8.24 14.79
CA MET A 88 -5.75 -7.18 14.11
C MET A 88 -4.87 -6.03 13.64
N VAL A 89 -3.95 -5.54 14.48
CA VAL A 89 -3.19 -4.31 14.20
C VAL A 89 -1.69 -4.50 13.90
N GLY A 90 -1.14 -5.67 14.20
CA GLY A 90 0.29 -5.96 14.06
C GLY A 90 1.18 -5.17 15.02
N GLY A 91 2.44 -4.95 14.60
CA GLY A 91 3.50 -4.40 15.44
C GLY A 91 3.76 -2.92 15.33
N ARG A 92 2.95 -2.21 14.55
CA ARG A 92 3.11 -0.77 14.41
C ARG A 92 2.82 -0.08 15.73
N ILE A 93 3.87 0.53 16.29
CA ILE A 93 3.83 1.17 17.62
C ILE A 93 2.72 2.20 17.71
N GLY A 94 2.45 2.95 16.64
CA GLY A 94 1.36 3.94 16.58
C GLY A 94 -0.02 3.32 16.84
N TYR A 95 -0.36 2.23 16.14
CA TYR A 95 -1.63 1.52 16.31
C TYR A 95 -1.72 0.84 17.67
N LEU A 96 -0.66 0.13 18.08
CA LEU A 96 -0.57 -0.50 19.40
C LEU A 96 -0.77 0.53 20.51
N SER A 97 -0.07 1.67 20.46
CA SER A 97 -0.16 2.73 21.47
C SER A 97 -1.58 3.26 21.62
N TRP A 98 -2.29 3.39 20.50
CA TRP A 98 -3.67 3.84 20.53
C TRP A 98 -4.60 2.78 21.14
N CYS A 99 -4.44 1.49 20.80
CA CYS A 99 -5.21 0.40 21.44
C CYS A 99 -4.96 0.33 22.96
N MET A 100 -3.70 0.38 23.39
CA MET A 100 -3.31 0.29 24.81
C MET A 100 -3.94 1.38 25.69
N LYS A 101 -4.21 2.56 25.12
CA LYS A 101 -4.83 3.72 25.78
C LYS A 101 -6.34 3.62 25.94
N HIS A 102 -7.01 2.60 25.39
CA HIS A 102 -8.45 2.40 25.54
C HIS A 102 -8.73 1.23 26.47
N LYS A 103 -9.76 1.30 27.32
CA LYS A 103 -10.09 0.18 28.23
C LYS A 103 -10.33 -1.12 27.47
N ASP A 104 -11.15 -1.04 26.42
CA ASP A 104 -11.43 -2.11 25.48
C ASP A 104 -10.47 -1.97 24.28
N MET A 105 -9.45 -2.83 24.24
CA MET A 105 -8.42 -2.77 23.19
C MET A 105 -8.93 -3.35 21.86
N ILE A 106 -9.89 -4.28 21.90
CA ILE A 106 -10.47 -4.89 20.70
C ILE A 106 -11.36 -3.89 19.98
N HIS A 107 -12.24 -3.21 20.71
CA HIS A 107 -13.08 -2.16 20.14
C HIS A 107 -12.23 -1.06 19.49
N ALA A 108 -11.14 -0.68 20.17
CA ALA A 108 -10.14 0.18 19.58
C ALA A 108 -9.60 -0.43 18.27
N ALA A 109 -8.99 -1.62 18.30
CA ALA A 109 -8.43 -2.25 17.09
C ALA A 109 -9.40 -2.27 15.90
N ARG A 110 -10.69 -2.56 16.14
CA ARG A 110 -11.76 -2.49 15.12
C ARG A 110 -11.97 -1.10 14.55
N ALA A 111 -11.97 -0.07 15.38
CA ALA A 111 -12.10 1.31 14.92
C ALA A 111 -10.89 1.77 14.08
N ILE A 112 -9.68 1.24 14.33
CA ILE A 112 -8.54 1.45 13.43
C ILE A 112 -8.80 0.82 12.06
N LEU A 113 -9.17 -0.47 12.05
CA LEU A 113 -9.47 -1.20 10.80
C LEU A 113 -10.54 -0.48 9.98
N GLU A 114 -11.65 -0.08 10.61
CA GLU A 114 -12.74 0.62 9.93
C GLU A 114 -12.27 1.95 9.33
N ARG A 115 -11.48 2.74 10.08
CA ARG A 115 -10.96 4.01 9.57
C ARG A 115 -10.04 3.82 8.36
N GLU A 116 -9.17 2.82 8.42
CA GLU A 116 -8.23 2.51 7.33
C GLU A 116 -8.96 1.92 6.13
N LYS A 117 -10.03 1.15 6.33
CA LYS A 117 -10.95 0.69 5.28
C LYS A 117 -11.61 1.85 4.56
N GLN A 118 -12.22 2.78 5.29
CA GLN A 118 -12.85 3.96 4.70
C GLN A 118 -11.83 4.85 3.97
N TRP A 119 -10.64 5.01 4.53
CA TRP A 119 -9.56 5.73 3.87
C TRP A 119 -9.12 5.04 2.56
N LEU A 120 -8.88 3.74 2.58
CA LEU A 120 -8.48 2.98 1.39
C LEU A 120 -9.55 3.06 0.29
N LEU A 121 -10.82 2.84 0.64
CA LEU A 121 -11.95 2.96 -0.29
C LEU A 121 -12.16 4.38 -0.82
N SER A 122 -11.84 5.41 -0.03
CA SER A 122 -11.89 6.80 -0.51
C SER A 122 -10.81 7.11 -1.55
N ARG A 123 -9.77 6.25 -1.66
CA ARG A 123 -8.58 6.53 -2.46
C ARG A 123 -8.42 5.61 -3.67
N ILE A 124 -8.87 4.36 -3.57
CA ILE A 124 -8.85 3.37 -4.66
C ILE A 124 -10.21 2.71 -4.87
N GLY A 125 -11.32 3.33 -4.42
CA GLY A 125 -12.66 2.80 -4.60
C GLY A 125 -13.00 2.49 -6.06
N LEU A 126 -13.71 1.38 -6.27
CA LEU A 126 -14.19 0.97 -7.59
C LEU A 126 -15.51 1.68 -7.93
N ILE A 127 -15.59 2.17 -9.16
CA ILE A 127 -16.78 2.83 -9.74
C ILE A 127 -17.19 2.01 -10.97
N VAL A 128 -18.23 1.19 -10.82
CA VAL A 128 -18.71 0.25 -11.85
C VAL A 128 -19.14 0.99 -13.13
N ASP A 129 -19.99 1.99 -12.98
CA ASP A 129 -20.49 2.81 -14.10
C ASP A 129 -19.57 4.00 -14.36
N CYS A 130 -18.28 3.73 -14.62
CA CYS A 130 -17.33 4.79 -14.96
C CYS A 130 -17.46 5.26 -16.42
N ASP A 131 -17.29 6.57 -16.60
CA ASP A 131 -17.20 7.24 -17.89
C ASP A 131 -15.75 7.58 -18.23
N ASP A 132 -15.52 8.06 -19.46
CA ASP A 132 -14.18 8.37 -20.00
C ASP A 132 -13.40 9.38 -19.13
N ASP A 133 -14.10 10.38 -18.56
CA ASP A 133 -13.49 11.40 -17.69
C ASP A 133 -12.94 10.84 -16.36
N VAL A 134 -13.38 9.66 -15.93
CA VAL A 134 -12.99 9.00 -14.66
C VAL A 134 -12.10 7.78 -14.94
N MET A 135 -11.74 7.53 -16.20
CA MET A 135 -11.01 6.34 -16.63
C MET A 135 -9.63 6.21 -15.98
N ASP A 136 -8.87 7.29 -15.85
CA ASP A 136 -7.54 7.26 -15.23
C ASP A 136 -7.60 6.94 -13.73
N GLU A 137 -8.62 7.42 -13.03
CA GLU A 137 -8.88 7.06 -11.63
C GLU A 137 -9.23 5.58 -11.51
N GLN A 138 -10.07 5.05 -12.40
CA GLN A 138 -10.43 3.64 -12.34
C GLN A 138 -9.32 2.70 -12.79
N LYS A 139 -8.42 3.14 -13.69
CA LYS A 139 -7.15 2.44 -13.95
C LYS A 139 -6.30 2.36 -12.70
N TRP A 140 -6.20 3.46 -11.96
CA TRP A 140 -5.50 3.50 -10.67
C TRP A 140 -6.15 2.54 -9.66
N SER A 141 -7.46 2.65 -9.43
CA SER A 141 -8.20 1.81 -8.48
C SER A 141 -8.13 0.32 -8.81
N SER A 142 -8.47 -0.07 -10.04
CA SER A 142 -8.50 -1.47 -10.46
C SER A 142 -7.11 -2.11 -10.46
N SER A 143 -6.08 -1.43 -10.98
CA SER A 143 -4.69 -1.93 -10.96
C SER A 143 -4.17 -2.08 -9.53
N SER A 144 -4.55 -1.16 -8.63
CA SER A 144 -4.20 -1.24 -7.22
C SER A 144 -4.84 -2.46 -6.58
N PHE A 145 -6.14 -2.69 -6.78
CA PHE A 145 -6.82 -3.85 -6.21
C PHE A 145 -6.30 -5.20 -6.72
N LEU A 146 -5.87 -5.30 -7.98
CA LEU A 146 -5.19 -6.50 -8.49
C LEU A 146 -3.91 -6.82 -7.70
N LEU A 147 -3.09 -5.80 -7.39
CA LEU A 147 -1.93 -5.98 -6.53
C LEU A 147 -2.35 -6.38 -5.10
N MET A 148 -3.35 -5.71 -4.55
CA MET A 148 -3.81 -5.96 -3.19
C MET A 148 -4.34 -7.40 -3.01
N GLN A 149 -5.10 -7.93 -3.98
CA GLN A 149 -5.53 -9.33 -3.99
C GLN A 149 -4.33 -10.28 -3.99
N ALA A 150 -3.36 -10.07 -4.88
CA ALA A 150 -2.17 -10.91 -4.95
C ALA A 150 -1.34 -10.88 -3.64
N LEU A 151 -1.30 -9.73 -2.95
CA LEU A 151 -0.64 -9.60 -1.65
C LEU A 151 -1.37 -10.38 -0.53
N VAL A 152 -2.70 -10.43 -0.55
CA VAL A 152 -3.49 -11.24 0.39
C VAL A 152 -3.27 -12.72 0.13
N GLU A 153 -3.38 -13.16 -1.13
CA GLU A 153 -3.14 -14.55 -1.54
C GLU A 153 -1.74 -15.02 -1.11
N GLN A 154 -0.72 -14.21 -1.38
CA GLN A 154 0.66 -14.48 -0.97
C GLN A 154 0.80 -14.59 0.56
N ALA A 155 0.12 -13.73 1.33
CA ALA A 155 0.15 -13.77 2.78
C ALA A 155 -0.53 -15.03 3.35
N GLU A 156 -1.59 -15.52 2.70
CA GLU A 156 -2.29 -16.76 3.08
C GLU A 156 -1.52 -18.02 2.69
N GLU A 157 -0.83 -18.02 1.56
CA GLU A 157 0.09 -19.10 1.20
C GLU A 157 1.25 -19.17 2.20
N GLN A 158 1.77 -18.00 2.60
CA GLN A 158 2.81 -17.93 3.60
C GLN A 158 2.34 -18.47 4.95
N SER A 159 1.15 -18.08 5.44
CA SER A 159 0.65 -18.56 6.74
C SER A 159 0.47 -20.08 6.76
N LYS A 160 -0.05 -20.68 5.68
CA LYS A 160 -0.15 -22.15 5.52
C LYS A 160 1.22 -22.83 5.55
N SER A 161 2.25 -22.20 5.01
CA SER A 161 3.62 -22.74 5.02
C SER A 161 4.31 -22.59 6.38
N ASP A 162 4.13 -21.46 7.06
CA ASP A 162 4.72 -21.18 8.38
C ASP A 162 4.05 -22.01 9.49
N GLU A 163 2.81 -22.50 9.32
CA GLU A 163 2.24 -23.51 10.23
C GLU A 163 3.04 -24.83 10.25
N THR A 164 3.82 -25.10 9.20
CA THR A 164 4.72 -26.27 9.12
C THR A 164 6.18 -25.97 9.48
N ALA A 165 6.57 -24.69 9.58
CA ALA A 165 7.94 -24.26 9.88
C ALA A 165 7.92 -23.26 11.04
N SER A 166 8.64 -23.52 12.13
CA SER A 166 8.71 -22.69 13.35
C SER A 166 9.33 -21.29 13.12
N SER A 167 8.68 -20.44 12.33
CA SER A 167 9.19 -19.15 11.87
C SER A 167 8.71 -18.00 12.75
N GLU A 168 9.64 -17.15 13.16
CA GLU A 168 9.46 -16.05 14.13
C GLU A 168 8.87 -14.76 13.52
N SER A 169 8.68 -14.69 12.20
CA SER A 169 8.22 -13.48 11.49
C SER A 169 6.86 -13.67 10.85
N ASN A 170 5.81 -13.26 11.56
CA ASN A 170 4.42 -13.26 11.06
C ASN A 170 4.11 -12.09 10.09
N TYR A 171 5.15 -11.43 9.56
CA TYR A 171 4.98 -10.32 8.62
C TYR A 171 4.97 -10.86 7.18
N PRO A 172 4.05 -10.39 6.30
CA PRO A 172 4.00 -10.83 4.91
C PRO A 172 5.30 -10.48 4.18
N ARG A 173 5.93 -11.47 3.56
CA ARG A 173 7.12 -11.29 2.71
C ARG A 173 6.83 -10.41 1.49
N GLY A 174 5.56 -10.34 1.07
CA GLY A 174 5.13 -9.60 -0.11
C GLY A 174 5.51 -10.30 -1.41
N VAL A 175 5.47 -9.54 -2.51
CA VAL A 175 5.84 -10.00 -3.86
C VAL A 175 7.02 -9.20 -4.38
N PRO A 176 7.94 -9.80 -5.15
CA PRO A 176 9.03 -9.05 -5.78
C PRO A 176 8.49 -7.93 -6.69
N TYR A 177 9.20 -6.80 -6.76
CA TYR A 177 8.78 -5.63 -7.52
C TYR A 177 8.51 -5.96 -8.99
N TRP A 178 9.33 -6.81 -9.62
CA TRP A 178 9.12 -7.23 -11.02
C TRP A 178 7.79 -7.98 -11.21
N GLN A 179 7.37 -8.77 -10.23
CA GLN A 179 6.12 -9.51 -10.25
C GLN A 179 4.93 -8.57 -10.00
N ALA A 180 5.08 -7.62 -9.06
CA ALA A 180 4.09 -6.56 -8.86
C ALA A 180 3.79 -5.79 -10.15
N ARG A 181 4.83 -5.50 -10.97
CA ARG A 181 4.65 -4.86 -12.29
C ARG A 181 3.81 -5.71 -13.25
N GLN A 182 3.95 -7.04 -13.21
CA GLN A 182 3.18 -7.94 -14.07
C GLN A 182 1.73 -8.02 -13.61
N ILE A 183 1.50 -8.12 -12.30
CA ILE A 183 0.16 -8.18 -11.70
C ILE A 183 -0.63 -6.90 -12.01
N MET A 184 -0.01 -5.73 -11.80
CA MET A 184 -0.70 -4.45 -11.98
C MET A 184 -0.89 -4.06 -13.43
N THR A 185 -0.01 -4.49 -14.34
CA THR A 185 0.17 -3.99 -15.73
C THR A 185 0.51 -2.49 -15.86
N ARG A 186 0.07 -1.63 -14.92
CA ARG A 186 0.41 -0.22 -14.74
C ARG A 186 1.43 -0.01 -13.62
N ALA A 187 2.68 -0.35 -13.94
CA ALA A 187 3.80 -0.28 -12.99
C ALA A 187 4.14 1.15 -12.50
N ASP A 188 3.72 2.18 -13.22
CA ASP A 188 3.91 3.59 -12.86
C ASP A 188 3.19 3.96 -11.55
N PHE A 189 2.12 3.24 -11.22
CA PHE A 189 1.34 3.45 -9.99
C PHE A 189 2.03 2.95 -8.71
N LEU A 190 3.00 2.04 -8.80
CA LEU A 190 3.70 1.50 -7.62
C LEU A 190 4.35 2.61 -6.77
N SER A 191 4.96 3.60 -7.41
CA SER A 191 5.61 4.71 -6.69
C SER A 191 4.60 5.58 -5.94
N GLN A 192 3.42 5.78 -6.52
CA GLN A 192 2.36 6.54 -5.85
C GLN A 192 1.70 5.72 -4.74
N LEU A 193 1.56 4.40 -4.89
CA LEU A 193 1.00 3.52 -3.85
C LEU A 193 1.90 3.49 -2.60
N ASP A 194 3.22 3.47 -2.82
CA ASP A 194 4.23 3.56 -1.76
C ASP A 194 4.13 4.92 -1.06
N HIS A 195 4.05 6.02 -1.83
CA HIS A 195 3.94 7.37 -1.27
C HIS A 195 2.64 7.61 -0.48
N GLU A 196 1.52 7.04 -0.95
CA GLU A 196 0.23 7.05 -0.25
C GLU A 196 0.21 6.12 0.95
N ASN A 197 1.31 5.41 1.25
CA ASN A 197 1.42 4.50 2.39
C ASN A 197 0.44 3.31 2.31
N MET A 198 0.00 2.92 1.12
CA MET A 198 -0.83 1.72 0.92
C MET A 198 0.01 0.44 0.88
N ILE A 199 1.14 0.52 0.19
CA ILE A 199 2.17 -0.50 0.15
C ILE A 199 3.45 0.03 0.77
N ALA A 200 4.38 -0.86 1.05
CA ALA A 200 5.75 -0.52 1.37
C ALA A 200 6.68 -1.34 0.48
N ILE A 201 7.77 -0.72 0.02
CA ILE A 201 8.80 -1.38 -0.78
C ILE A 201 10.09 -1.45 0.04
N ASP A 202 10.57 -2.66 0.31
CA ASP A 202 11.80 -2.85 1.08
C ASP A 202 13.07 -2.64 0.22
N ILE A 203 14.23 -2.68 0.89
CA ILE A 203 15.54 -2.51 0.25
C ILE A 203 15.92 -3.64 -0.73
N ASP A 204 15.24 -4.78 -0.62
CA ASP A 204 15.38 -5.95 -1.48
C ASP A 204 14.36 -5.96 -2.61
N PHE A 205 13.61 -4.86 -2.76
CA PHE A 205 12.57 -4.66 -3.76
C PHE A 205 11.40 -5.65 -3.64
N ASN A 206 11.03 -6.03 -2.42
CA ASN A 206 9.74 -6.69 -2.17
C ASN A 206 8.67 -5.65 -1.85
N VAL A 207 7.54 -5.80 -2.52
CA VAL A 207 6.33 -5.00 -2.33
C VAL A 207 5.43 -5.75 -1.36
N ARG A 208 5.06 -5.11 -0.25
CA ARG A 208 4.19 -5.68 0.78
C ARG A 208 3.12 -4.66 1.18
N PRO A 209 2.00 -5.09 1.81
CA PRO A 209 1.09 -4.14 2.44
C PRO A 209 1.87 -3.31 3.47
N ASN A 210 1.58 -2.02 3.55
CA ASN A 210 2.31 -1.14 4.46
C ASN A 210 2.14 -1.57 5.93
N SER A 211 1.02 -2.18 6.31
CA SER A 211 0.81 -2.70 7.65
C SER A 211 -0.08 -3.95 7.69
N ILE A 212 -0.07 -4.65 8.82
CA ILE A 212 -1.02 -5.74 9.11
C ILE A 212 -2.46 -5.23 9.11
N VAL A 213 -2.70 -4.00 9.57
CA VAL A 213 -4.03 -3.37 9.50
C VAL A 213 -4.50 -3.30 8.06
N LEU A 214 -3.66 -2.78 7.15
CA LEU A 214 -4.01 -2.71 5.73
C LEU A 214 -4.19 -4.10 5.11
N LEU A 215 -3.33 -5.07 5.43
CA LEU A 215 -3.52 -6.45 4.98
C LEU A 215 -4.90 -7.00 5.39
N ASN A 216 -5.30 -6.78 6.65
CA ASN A 216 -6.60 -7.23 7.15
C ASN A 216 -7.77 -6.49 6.51
N VAL A 217 -7.65 -5.18 6.29
CA VAL A 217 -8.64 -4.35 5.57
C VAL A 217 -8.81 -4.83 4.13
N ILE A 218 -7.70 -5.08 3.44
CA ILE A 218 -7.73 -5.57 2.06
C ILE A 218 -8.40 -6.93 2.01
N ARG A 219 -8.05 -7.85 2.93
CA ARG A 219 -8.69 -9.17 3.03
C ARG A 219 -10.20 -9.02 3.19
N GLU A 220 -10.65 -8.17 4.12
CA GLU A 220 -12.07 -7.92 4.33
C GLU A 220 -12.78 -7.37 3.08
N ILE A 221 -12.12 -6.50 2.31
CA ILE A 221 -12.69 -5.97 1.05
C ILE A 221 -12.72 -7.05 -0.03
N CYS A 222 -11.67 -7.87 -0.15
CA CYS A 222 -11.57 -8.91 -1.17
C CYS A 222 -12.55 -10.05 -0.92
N ASP A 223 -12.84 -10.35 0.34
CA ASP A 223 -13.81 -11.36 0.78
C ASP A 223 -15.26 -10.86 0.71
N ASP A 224 -15.48 -9.56 0.44
CA ASP A 224 -16.81 -8.98 0.34
C ASP A 224 -17.59 -9.56 -0.86
N GLU A 225 -18.87 -9.85 -0.63
CA GLU A 225 -19.71 -10.50 -1.63
C GLU A 225 -19.86 -9.59 -2.86
N GLY A 226 -19.60 -10.13 -4.05
CA GLY A 226 -19.64 -9.37 -5.29
C GLY A 226 -18.40 -8.53 -5.58
N PHE A 227 -17.36 -8.51 -4.73
CA PHE A 227 -16.18 -7.67 -4.97
C PHE A 227 -15.45 -8.06 -6.26
N LYS A 228 -15.29 -9.37 -6.48
CA LYS A 228 -14.61 -9.89 -7.66
C LYS A 228 -15.35 -9.51 -8.94
N GLU A 229 -16.67 -9.70 -8.95
CA GLU A 229 -17.54 -9.34 -10.07
C GLU A 229 -17.50 -7.83 -10.33
N ARG A 230 -17.50 -7.00 -9.28
CA ARG A 230 -17.36 -5.54 -9.40
C ARG A 230 -16.01 -5.16 -10.03
N LEU A 231 -14.91 -5.78 -9.59
CA LEU A 231 -13.57 -5.53 -10.13
C LEU A 231 -13.47 -5.95 -11.60
N GLU A 232 -13.97 -7.13 -11.96
CA GLU A 232 -14.00 -7.63 -13.33
C GLU A 232 -14.83 -6.71 -14.24
N SER A 233 -16.00 -6.26 -13.77
CA SER A 233 -16.84 -5.32 -14.52
C SER A 233 -16.14 -3.98 -14.78
N VAL A 234 -15.41 -3.43 -13.79
CA VAL A 234 -14.63 -2.20 -13.99
C VAL A 234 -13.50 -2.41 -15.00
N LEU A 235 -12.79 -3.54 -14.93
CA LEU A 235 -11.72 -3.86 -15.87
C LEU A 235 -12.25 -4.00 -17.31
N GLU A 236 -13.39 -4.67 -17.51
CA GLU A 236 -14.06 -4.78 -18.81
C GLU A 236 -14.48 -3.40 -19.33
N ARG A 237 -15.09 -2.58 -18.47
CA ARG A 237 -15.52 -1.21 -18.82
C ARG A 237 -14.35 -0.33 -19.25
N ILE A 238 -13.22 -0.38 -18.54
CA ILE A 238 -12.00 0.35 -18.95
C ILE A 238 -11.54 -0.13 -20.33
N GLY A 239 -11.56 -1.44 -20.57
CA GLY A 239 -11.20 -2.03 -21.86
C GLY A 239 -12.10 -1.56 -23.00
N ASP A 240 -13.41 -1.49 -22.78
CA ASP A 240 -14.39 -1.00 -23.74
C ASP A 240 -14.16 0.47 -24.10
N ILE A 241 -13.96 1.32 -23.10
CA ILE A 241 -13.69 2.76 -23.31
C ILE A 241 -12.38 2.95 -24.09
N GLU A 242 -11.31 2.24 -23.73
CA GLU A 242 -10.05 2.31 -24.47
C GLU A 242 -10.19 1.81 -25.93
N SER A 243 -11.04 0.80 -26.15
CA SER A 243 -11.32 0.29 -27.49
C SER A 243 -12.06 1.32 -28.35
N LEU A 244 -13.05 2.01 -27.78
CA LEU A 244 -13.76 3.10 -28.44
C LEU A 244 -12.82 4.25 -28.79
N GLY A 245 -11.93 4.66 -27.88
CA GLY A 245 -10.93 5.70 -28.13
C GLY A 245 -9.92 5.36 -29.24
N ARG A 246 -9.70 4.07 -29.52
CA ARG A 246 -8.86 3.60 -30.65
C ARG A 246 -9.62 3.54 -31.97
N THR A 247 -10.95 3.68 -31.93
CA THR A 247 -11.83 3.57 -33.09
C THR A 247 -12.03 4.94 -33.74
N ARG A 248 -11.94 5.00 -35.08
CA ARG A 248 -12.18 6.24 -35.82
C ARG A 248 -13.66 6.34 -36.17
N GLU A 249 -14.32 7.38 -35.71
CA GLU A 249 -15.75 7.58 -35.95
C GLU A 249 -16.02 8.52 -37.14
N LEU A 250 -16.97 8.10 -37.99
CA LEU A 250 -17.56 8.92 -39.06
C LEU A 250 -18.99 9.29 -38.66
N ILE A 251 -19.22 10.55 -38.32
CA ILE A 251 -20.55 11.03 -37.94
C ILE A 251 -21.18 11.71 -39.15
N TRP A 252 -22.19 11.07 -39.75
CA TRP A 252 -23.01 11.64 -40.81
C TRP A 252 -24.26 12.31 -40.23
N LYS A 253 -24.38 13.63 -40.43
CA LYS A 253 -25.62 14.36 -40.13
C LYS A 253 -26.39 14.61 -41.43
N SER A 254 -27.50 13.89 -41.63
CA SER A 254 -28.38 14.08 -42.79
C SER A 254 -29.26 15.33 -42.62
N GLY A 255 -29.29 16.17 -43.65
CA GLY A 255 -30.30 17.20 -43.86
C GLY A 255 -31.58 16.63 -44.47
N LYS A 256 -32.60 17.50 -44.64
CA LYS A 256 -33.96 17.11 -45.06
C LYS A 256 -34.05 16.58 -46.50
N ASP A 257 -33.10 16.92 -47.37
CA ASP A 257 -33.13 16.60 -48.80
C ASP A 257 -32.06 15.58 -49.22
N GLY A 258 -31.47 14.85 -48.26
CA GLY A 258 -30.40 13.87 -48.51
C GLY A 258 -28.98 14.45 -48.51
N ASP A 259 -28.85 15.77 -48.57
CA ASP A 259 -27.59 16.48 -48.34
C ASP A 259 -27.22 16.41 -46.86
N GLY A 260 -25.96 16.10 -46.53
CA GLY A 260 -25.51 15.96 -45.14
C GLY A 260 -24.08 16.44 -44.92
N VAL A 261 -23.75 16.70 -43.66
CA VAL A 261 -22.41 17.08 -43.22
C VAL A 261 -21.74 15.86 -42.60
N MET A 262 -20.61 15.44 -43.16
CA MET A 262 -19.77 14.40 -42.59
C MET A 262 -18.74 15.03 -41.66
N ASN A 263 -18.84 14.76 -40.36
CA ASN A 263 -17.81 15.12 -39.40
C ASN A 263 -16.89 13.92 -39.20
N ILE A 264 -15.62 14.10 -39.54
CA ILE A 264 -14.58 13.11 -39.27
C ILE A 264 -13.87 13.55 -37.98
N LYS A 265 -14.05 12.79 -36.90
CA LYS A 265 -13.29 13.01 -35.67
C LYS A 265 -12.08 12.07 -35.71
N LEU A 266 -10.91 12.65 -35.93
CA LEU A 266 -9.63 11.93 -35.84
C LEU A 266 -8.99 12.33 -34.52
N GLU A 267 -9.14 11.50 -33.49
CA GLU A 267 -8.31 11.62 -32.29
C GLU A 267 -6.97 10.92 -32.53
N ARG A 268 -5.91 11.52 -32.01
CA ARG A 268 -4.51 11.21 -32.34
C ARG A 268 -3.90 10.27 -31.33
#